data_AF-A0A538BQC7-F1
#
_entry.id   AF-A0A538BQC7-F1
#
_cell.length_a   1.000
_cell.length_b   1.000
_cell.length_c   1.000
_cell.angle_alpha   90.00
_cell.angle_beta   90.00
_cell.angle_gamma   90.00
#
_symmetry.space_group_name_H-M   'P 1'
#
loop_
_entity.id
_entity.type
_entity.pdbx_description
1 polymer ?
#
loop_
_entity_poly.entity_id
_entity_poly.type
_entity_poly.pdbx_seq_one_letter_code
_entity_poly.pdbx_strand_id
1 'polypeptide(L)'
;MRSFLVLVASAALALPGLAWAATRAIDDGTLSVRNGDGVIFVSARGTVIGTCDQCRVSIVDPSPDDGAPPVVTGYEGHKDVSDIHDIWSGKDVRFRMVGGAFKIKVSGTGIDLAVVAKGWGRIQAYDSNAGTFSVNGDPRQLLPTQQKVFTLST
;
A
#
# COMPACT_ATOMS: atom_id res chain seq x y z
N MET A 1 20.75 -37.08 40.19
CA MET A 1 21.05 -37.36 38.76
C MET A 1 19.80 -37.38 37.87
N ARG A 2 18.67 -37.97 38.31
CA ARG A 2 17.40 -37.98 37.54
C ARG A 2 16.73 -36.60 37.39
N SER A 3 16.83 -35.72 38.40
CA SER A 3 16.23 -34.38 38.39
C SER A 3 16.94 -33.38 37.47
N PHE A 4 18.26 -33.50 37.29
CA PHE A 4 19.02 -32.65 36.37
C PHE A 4 18.71 -32.94 34.90
N LEU A 5 18.45 -34.21 34.55
CA LEU A 5 18.06 -34.62 33.21
C LEU A 5 16.68 -34.07 32.79
N VAL A 6 15.74 -33.98 33.73
CA VAL A 6 14.40 -33.41 33.47
C VAL A 6 14.48 -31.90 33.25
N LEU A 7 15.33 -31.19 33.99
CA LEU A 7 15.47 -29.73 33.86
C LEU A 7 16.14 -29.32 32.52
N VAL A 8 17.09 -30.12 32.04
CA VAL A 8 17.73 -29.92 30.73
C VAL A 8 16.77 -30.29 29.58
N ALA A 9 15.97 -31.35 29.74
CA ALA A 9 14.97 -31.74 28.74
C ALA A 9 13.84 -30.68 28.60
N SER A 10 13.43 -30.03 29.68
CA SER A 10 12.44 -28.94 29.64
C SER A 10 12.97 -27.67 28.98
N ALA A 11 14.27 -27.36 29.13
CA ALA A 11 14.91 -26.22 28.46
C ALA A 11 15.03 -26.41 26.94
N ALA A 12 15.15 -27.66 26.47
CA ALA A 12 15.21 -27.99 25.05
C ALA A 12 13.85 -27.84 24.31
N LEU A 13 12.72 -27.99 25.03
CA LEU A 13 11.38 -27.85 24.45
C LEU A 13 10.87 -26.40 24.36
N ALA A 14 11.54 -25.44 25.01
CA ALA A 14 11.16 -24.03 24.95
C ALA A 14 11.72 -23.28 23.73
N LEU A 15 12.50 -23.96 22.87
CA LEU A 15 13.24 -23.32 21.79
C LEU A 15 12.56 -23.23 20.40
N PRO A 16 11.50 -23.98 20.02
CA PRO A 16 10.88 -23.79 18.71
C PRO A 16 9.75 -22.75 18.79
N GLY A 17 10.04 -21.55 19.30
CA GLY A 17 9.05 -20.47 19.41
C GLY A 17 9.52 -19.09 18.96
N LEU A 18 10.84 -18.87 18.85
CA LEU A 18 11.40 -17.54 18.63
C LEU A 18 11.96 -17.30 17.22
N ALA A 19 11.95 -18.31 16.35
CA ALA A 19 12.67 -18.24 15.08
C ALA A 19 11.82 -17.81 13.87
N TRP A 20 10.52 -17.55 14.04
CA TRP A 20 9.61 -17.21 12.92
C TRP A 20 9.17 -15.74 12.98
N ALA A 21 10.12 -14.81 13.04
CA ALA A 21 9.84 -13.39 12.84
C ALA A 21 10.81 -12.70 11.86
N ALA A 22 11.76 -13.43 11.28
CA ALA A 22 12.84 -12.83 10.50
C ALA A 22 13.01 -13.52 9.14
N THR A 23 11.99 -13.45 8.28
CA THR A 23 12.22 -13.61 6.84
C THR A 23 11.46 -12.51 6.07
N ARG A 24 11.83 -11.24 6.26
CA ARG A 24 11.55 -10.24 5.21
C ARG A 24 12.61 -10.38 4.12
N ALA A 25 12.49 -11.44 3.33
CA ALA A 25 13.07 -11.46 2.00
C ALA A 25 11.96 -11.03 1.04
N ILE A 26 11.73 -9.73 0.93
CA ILE A 26 10.82 -9.18 -0.07
C ILE A 26 11.61 -8.07 -0.76
N ASP A 27 11.96 -8.33 -2.02
CA ASP A 27 12.61 -7.36 -2.90
C ASP A 27 11.72 -6.10 -3.07
N ASP A 28 10.41 -6.25 -2.90
CA ASP A 28 9.41 -5.19 -2.93
C ASP A 28 9.02 -4.68 -1.54
N GLY A 29 8.66 -3.40 -1.46
CA GLY A 29 8.07 -2.81 -0.26
C GLY A 29 6.56 -2.84 -0.29
N THR A 30 5.95 -2.49 0.85
CA THR A 30 4.49 -2.52 1.00
C THR A 30 3.94 -1.22 1.57
N LEU A 31 2.73 -0.85 1.14
CA LEU A 31 1.91 0.18 1.76
C LEU A 31 0.50 -0.39 1.95
N SER A 32 -0.06 -0.22 3.14
CA SER A 32 -1.47 -0.48 3.41
C SER A 32 -2.10 0.76 4.03
N VAL A 33 -3.09 1.34 3.36
CA VAL A 33 -3.97 2.40 3.88
C VAL A 33 -5.33 1.80 4.18
N ARG A 34 -5.94 2.21 5.29
CA ARG A 34 -7.31 1.83 5.65
C ARG A 34 -8.16 3.04 6.02
N ASN A 35 -9.34 3.12 5.42
CA ASN A 35 -10.33 4.18 5.64
C ASN A 35 -9.69 5.59 5.63
N GLY A 36 -8.86 5.86 4.63
CA GLY A 36 -8.04 7.06 4.54
C GLY A 36 -8.79 8.25 3.97
N ASP A 37 -8.73 9.41 4.62
CA ASP A 37 -9.30 10.66 4.12
C ASP A 37 -8.21 11.68 3.79
N GLY A 38 -7.88 11.82 2.51
CA GLY A 38 -6.75 12.67 2.15
C GLY A 38 -6.25 12.46 0.74
N VAL A 39 -4.95 12.65 0.58
CA VAL A 39 -4.22 12.51 -0.68
C VAL A 39 -3.10 11.50 -0.49
N ILE A 40 -3.14 10.45 -1.30
CA ILE A 40 -2.10 9.42 -1.37
C ILE A 40 -1.52 9.44 -2.78
N PHE A 41 -0.21 9.55 -2.88
CA PHE A 41 0.52 9.47 -4.14
C PHE A 41 1.57 8.37 -4.05
N VAL A 42 1.68 7.55 -5.08
CA VAL A 42 2.67 6.48 -5.20
C VAL A 42 3.28 6.53 -6.60
N SER A 43 4.60 6.46 -6.67
CA SER A 43 5.38 6.31 -7.90
C SER A 43 6.24 5.07 -7.75
N ALA A 44 5.87 4.00 -8.44
CA ALA A 44 6.46 2.69 -8.19
C ALA A 44 6.34 1.75 -9.39
N ARG A 45 7.05 0.62 -9.33
CA ARG A 45 6.90 -0.53 -10.23
C ARG A 45 6.42 -1.73 -9.41
N GLY A 46 5.29 -2.33 -9.76
CA GLY A 46 4.71 -3.44 -8.98
C GLY A 46 3.18 -3.52 -9.11
N THR A 47 2.49 -3.68 -7.98
CA THR A 47 1.02 -3.85 -7.94
C THR A 47 0.39 -2.85 -6.97
N VAL A 48 -0.72 -2.25 -7.39
CA VAL A 48 -1.59 -1.42 -6.54
C VAL A 48 -3.03 -1.88 -6.71
N ILE A 49 -3.73 -2.04 -5.60
CA ILE A 49 -5.17 -2.28 -5.56
C ILE A 49 -5.76 -1.31 -4.55
N GLY A 50 -6.89 -0.69 -4.88
CA GLY A 50 -7.57 0.16 -3.93
C GLY A 50 -9.03 0.43 -4.26
N THR A 51 -9.70 0.98 -3.26
CA THR A 51 -11.09 1.42 -3.31
C THR A 51 -11.23 2.75 -2.59
N CYS A 52 -12.27 3.51 -2.89
CA CYS A 52 -12.62 4.72 -2.16
C CYS A 52 -14.13 4.95 -2.16
N ASP A 53 -14.66 5.54 -1.09
CA ASP A 53 -16.08 5.87 -0.98
C ASP A 53 -16.44 7.03 -1.91
N GLN A 54 -15.61 8.06 -1.94
CA GLN A 54 -15.73 9.18 -2.87
C GLN A 54 -14.35 9.76 -3.16
N CYS A 55 -13.86 9.64 -4.38
CA CYS A 55 -12.53 10.14 -4.71
C CYS A 55 -12.34 10.50 -6.18
N ARG A 56 -11.19 11.14 -6.42
CA ARG A 56 -10.57 11.30 -7.72
C ARG A 56 -9.30 10.46 -7.76
N VAL A 57 -9.18 9.62 -8.78
CA VAL A 57 -8.03 8.76 -9.06
C VAL A 57 -7.36 9.28 -10.33
N SER A 58 -6.07 9.59 -10.26
CA SER A 58 -5.26 9.96 -11.42
C SER A 58 -4.16 8.91 -11.59
N ILE A 59 -4.08 8.29 -12.76
CA ILE A 59 -3.07 7.28 -13.07
C ILE A 59 -2.25 7.76 -14.25
N VAL A 60 -0.94 7.66 -14.12
CA VAL A 60 0.00 7.81 -15.22
C VAL A 60 0.72 6.49 -15.42
N ASP A 61 0.58 5.91 -16.60
CA ASP A 61 1.29 4.70 -17.03
C ASP A 61 2.38 5.09 -18.05
N PRO A 62 3.61 5.42 -17.60
CA PRO A 62 4.67 5.89 -18.48
C PRO A 62 5.17 4.85 -19.49
N SER A 63 4.82 3.56 -19.33
CA SER A 63 5.30 2.48 -20.18
C SER A 63 4.22 1.42 -20.35
N PRO A 64 3.15 1.68 -21.12
CA PRO A 64 1.96 0.83 -21.19
C PRO A 64 2.23 -0.62 -21.63
N ASP A 65 3.40 -0.89 -22.22
CA ASP A 65 3.83 -2.23 -22.65
C ASP A 65 4.56 -3.04 -21.55
N ASP A 66 4.76 -2.50 -20.34
CA ASP A 66 5.54 -3.14 -19.27
C ASP A 66 4.71 -3.78 -18.14
N GLY A 67 3.39 -3.80 -18.31
CA GLY A 67 2.42 -4.34 -17.35
C GLY A 67 1.04 -4.59 -17.98
N ALA A 68 0.07 -4.98 -17.16
CA ALA A 68 -1.31 -5.01 -17.60
C ALA A 68 -1.93 -3.60 -17.51
N PRO A 69 -2.82 -3.21 -18.44
CA PRO A 69 -3.47 -1.90 -18.38
C PRO A 69 -4.19 -1.67 -17.04
N PRO A 70 -4.18 -0.42 -16.52
CA PRO A 70 -4.98 -0.06 -15.35
C PRO A 70 -6.45 -0.42 -15.55
N VAL A 71 -7.08 -0.99 -14.52
CA VAL A 71 -8.52 -1.27 -14.53
C VAL A 71 -9.17 -0.44 -13.44
N VAL A 72 -10.10 0.44 -13.84
CA VAL A 72 -10.88 1.29 -12.94
C VAL A 72 -12.37 1.05 -13.19
N THR A 73 -13.15 0.91 -12.13
CA THR A 73 -14.59 0.61 -12.17
C THR A 73 -15.34 1.42 -11.12
N GLY A 74 -16.66 1.55 -11.28
CA GLY A 74 -17.52 2.31 -10.36
C GLY A 74 -17.39 3.84 -10.49
N TYR A 75 -16.62 4.33 -11.45
CA TYR A 75 -16.46 5.77 -11.67
C TYR A 75 -17.72 6.38 -12.32
N GLU A 76 -17.97 7.65 -12.03
CA GLU A 76 -19.05 8.45 -12.60
C GLU A 76 -18.51 9.41 -13.68
N GLY A 77 -17.25 9.83 -13.56
CA GLY A 77 -16.55 10.67 -14.49
C GLY A 77 -15.22 10.06 -14.92
N HIS A 78 -14.90 10.21 -16.20
CA HIS A 78 -13.63 9.80 -16.80
C HIS A 78 -13.12 10.91 -17.72
N LYS A 79 -11.82 11.17 -17.66
CA LYS A 79 -11.14 12.13 -18.52
C LYS A 79 -9.79 11.57 -18.94
N ASP A 80 -9.65 11.39 -20.24
CA ASP A 80 -8.38 11.12 -20.91
C ASP A 80 -7.59 12.44 -20.97
N VAL A 81 -6.46 12.52 -20.27
CA VAL A 81 -5.59 13.70 -20.26
C VAL A 81 -4.53 13.60 -21.35
N SER A 82 -3.99 12.40 -21.55
CA SER A 82 -3.12 12.01 -22.66
C SER A 82 -3.12 10.48 -22.81
N ASP A 83 -2.42 9.96 -23.81
CA ASP A 83 -2.30 8.50 -24.07
C ASP A 83 -1.75 7.67 -22.90
N ILE A 84 -1.15 8.34 -21.90
CA ILE A 84 -0.54 7.71 -20.72
C ILE A 84 -1.10 8.25 -19.40
N HIS A 85 -2.11 9.14 -19.45
CA HIS A 85 -2.61 9.82 -18.25
C HIS A 85 -4.12 9.93 -18.29
N ASP A 86 -4.75 9.26 -17.33
CA ASP A 86 -6.20 9.26 -17.16
C ASP A 86 -6.59 9.71 -15.75
N ILE A 87 -7.80 10.27 -15.67
CA ILE A 87 -8.42 10.71 -14.42
C ILE A 87 -9.83 10.15 -14.34
N TRP A 88 -10.13 9.49 -13.22
CA TRP A 88 -11.46 9.03 -12.86
C TRP A 88 -11.96 9.72 -11.60
N SER A 89 -13.26 9.88 -11.47
CA SER A 89 -13.91 10.39 -10.27
C SER A 89 -15.27 9.75 -10.07
N GLY A 90 -15.68 9.60 -8.81
CA GLY A 90 -17.01 9.09 -8.49
C GLY A 90 -17.08 8.56 -7.07
N LYS A 91 -18.13 7.78 -6.83
CA LYS A 91 -18.37 7.07 -5.57
C LYS A 91 -18.10 5.58 -5.74
N ASP A 92 -17.68 4.90 -4.68
CA ASP A 92 -17.36 3.47 -4.69
C ASP A 92 -16.38 3.07 -5.82
N VAL A 93 -15.41 3.93 -6.12
CA VAL A 93 -14.44 3.71 -7.20
C VAL A 93 -13.47 2.62 -6.77
N ARG A 94 -13.24 1.65 -7.65
CA ARG A 94 -12.29 0.56 -7.45
C ARG A 94 -11.27 0.57 -8.56
N PHE A 95 -10.00 0.41 -8.22
CA PHE A 95 -8.91 0.44 -9.18
C PHE A 95 -7.87 -0.64 -8.88
N ARG A 96 -7.27 -1.18 -9.95
CA ARG A 96 -6.11 -2.06 -9.87
C ARG A 96 -5.11 -1.76 -10.98
N MET A 97 -3.84 -1.82 -10.64
CA MET A 97 -2.69 -1.82 -11.56
C MET A 97 -1.84 -3.02 -11.18
N VAL A 98 -1.45 -3.83 -12.17
CA VAL A 98 -0.71 -5.08 -11.93
C VAL A 98 0.47 -5.15 -12.87
N GLY A 99 1.67 -5.12 -12.31
CA GLY A 99 2.90 -5.03 -13.08
C GLY A 99 3.16 -3.62 -13.59
N GLY A 100 4.31 -3.46 -14.25
CA GLY A 100 4.70 -2.19 -14.86
C GLY A 100 5.03 -1.06 -13.90
N ALA A 101 5.51 0.04 -14.48
CA ALA A 101 5.75 1.28 -13.75
C ALA A 101 4.50 2.16 -13.80
N PHE A 102 4.14 2.79 -12.68
CA PHE A 102 2.97 3.67 -12.62
C PHE A 102 3.19 4.82 -11.64
N LYS A 103 2.41 5.89 -11.85
CA LYS A 103 2.19 6.93 -10.84
C LYS A 103 0.69 7.02 -10.59
N ILE A 104 0.27 6.79 -9.35
CA ILE A 104 -1.12 6.95 -8.94
C ILE A 104 -1.24 8.07 -7.91
N LYS A 105 -2.25 8.92 -8.06
CA LYS A 105 -2.71 9.86 -7.05
C LYS A 105 -4.19 9.58 -6.76
N VAL A 106 -4.50 9.27 -5.51
CA VAL A 106 -5.88 9.12 -5.02
C VAL A 106 -6.13 10.27 -4.06
N SER A 107 -7.20 11.04 -4.29
CA SER A 107 -7.63 12.13 -3.41
C SER A 107 -9.11 12.00 -3.11
N GLY A 108 -9.49 11.87 -1.84
CA GLY A 108 -10.89 11.64 -1.45
C GLY A 108 -11.03 11.06 -0.05
N THR A 109 -12.14 10.38 0.19
CA THR A 109 -12.51 9.78 1.48
C THR A 109 -12.71 8.28 1.38
N GLY A 110 -12.61 7.60 2.53
CA GLY A 110 -12.81 6.15 2.64
C GLY A 110 -11.79 5.35 1.82
N ILE A 111 -10.57 5.85 1.68
CA ILE A 111 -9.55 5.23 0.82
C ILE A 111 -8.98 3.98 1.49
N ASP A 112 -9.19 2.83 0.89
CA ASP A 112 -8.46 1.60 1.18
C ASP A 112 -7.47 1.35 0.05
N LEU A 113 -6.20 1.15 0.39
CA LEU A 113 -5.13 0.98 -0.59
C LEU A 113 -4.16 -0.10 -0.13
N ALA A 114 -3.81 -1.00 -1.03
CA ALA A 114 -2.76 -1.98 -0.86
C ALA A 114 -1.76 -1.85 -2.01
N VAL A 115 -0.47 -1.74 -1.67
CA VAL A 115 0.63 -1.63 -2.62
C VAL A 115 1.69 -2.65 -2.28
N VAL A 116 2.19 -3.33 -3.30
CA VAL A 116 3.39 -4.18 -3.24
C VAL A 116 4.26 -3.80 -4.44
N ALA A 117 5.34 -3.05 -4.21
CA ALA A 117 6.11 -2.45 -5.29
C ALA A 117 7.49 -1.94 -4.85
N LYS A 118 8.35 -1.65 -5.82
CA LYS A 118 9.57 -0.85 -5.64
C LYS A 118 9.32 0.60 -6.03
N GLY A 119 9.73 1.52 -5.18
CA GLY A 119 9.52 2.95 -5.38
C GLY A 119 9.21 3.69 -4.09
N TRP A 120 8.47 4.78 -4.20
CA TRP A 120 8.21 5.70 -3.11
C TRP A 120 6.84 6.35 -3.25
N GLY A 121 6.42 7.07 -2.21
CA GLY A 121 5.19 7.82 -2.25
C GLY A 121 5.13 8.92 -1.19
N ARG A 122 4.00 9.58 -1.15
CA ARG A 122 3.66 10.56 -0.12
C ARG A 122 2.20 10.43 0.27
N ILE A 123 1.94 10.70 1.54
CA ILE A 123 0.61 10.61 2.13
C ILE A 123 0.35 11.86 2.97
N GLN A 124 -0.86 12.37 2.88
CA GLN A 124 -1.33 13.51 3.64
C GLN A 124 -2.82 13.36 3.93
N ALA A 125 -3.21 13.51 5.19
CA ALA A 125 -4.60 13.59 5.61
C ALA A 125 -5.22 14.95 5.30
N TYR A 126 -6.55 14.99 5.14
CA TYR A 126 -7.29 16.24 5.20
C TYR A 126 -7.42 16.78 6.64
N ASP A 127 -7.55 15.89 7.63
CA ASP A 127 -7.68 16.22 9.05
C ASP A 127 -6.94 15.20 9.96
N SER A 128 -7.01 15.37 11.28
CA SER A 128 -6.27 14.52 12.23
C SER A 128 -6.86 13.12 12.44
N ASN A 129 -8.07 12.82 11.96
CA ASN A 129 -8.77 11.54 12.17
C ASN A 129 -9.07 10.79 10.86
N ALA A 130 -8.22 11.01 9.87
CA ALA A 130 -8.37 10.51 8.50
C ALA A 130 -7.95 9.05 8.26
N GLY A 131 -8.20 8.13 9.19
CA GLY A 131 -7.84 6.72 9.05
C GLY A 131 -6.36 6.42 9.33
N THR A 132 -5.88 5.29 8.81
CA THR A 132 -4.56 4.75 9.20
C THR A 132 -3.76 4.16 8.05
N PHE A 133 -2.44 4.12 8.19
CA PHE A 133 -1.53 3.51 7.22
C PHE A 133 -0.40 2.71 7.88
N SER A 134 0.22 1.80 7.13
CA SER A 134 1.43 1.05 7.49
C SER A 134 2.31 0.92 6.25
N VAL A 135 3.62 1.10 6.43
CA VAL A 135 4.63 0.98 5.37
C VAL A 135 5.57 -0.15 5.78
N ASN A 136 5.90 -1.06 4.86
CA ASN A 136 6.86 -2.15 5.06
C ASN A 136 6.56 -3.03 6.29
N GLY A 137 5.29 -3.09 6.71
CA GLY A 137 4.83 -3.80 7.89
C GLY A 137 5.24 -3.16 9.22
N ASP A 138 5.55 -1.86 9.22
CA ASP A 138 5.65 -1.05 10.44
C ASP A 138 4.29 -1.01 11.17
N PRO A 139 4.28 -0.73 12.49
CA PRO A 139 3.05 -0.51 13.23
C PRO A 139 2.14 0.51 12.53
N ARG A 140 0.83 0.23 12.53
CA ARG A 140 -0.16 1.11 11.90
C ARG A 140 -0.21 2.46 12.60
N GLN A 141 -0.13 3.54 11.83
CA GLN A 141 -0.13 4.93 12.30
C GLN A 141 -1.35 5.67 11.73
N LEU A 142 -1.80 6.73 12.41
CA LEU A 142 -2.78 7.66 11.84
C LEU A 142 -2.22 8.34 10.60
N LEU A 143 -3.07 8.67 9.63
CA LEU A 143 -2.63 9.47 8.49
C LEU A 143 -2.10 10.83 8.97
N PRO A 144 -0.95 11.30 8.46
CA PRO A 144 -0.33 12.53 8.93
C PRO A 144 -0.98 13.75 8.26
N THR A 145 -1.30 14.79 9.03
CA THR A 145 -1.85 16.06 8.51
C THR A 145 -0.84 16.87 7.70
N GLN A 146 0.45 16.72 8.02
CA GLN A 146 1.55 17.20 7.20
C GLN A 146 1.94 16.12 6.19
N GLN A 147 2.35 16.55 5.00
CA GLN A 147 2.79 15.61 3.96
C GLN A 147 3.99 14.79 4.45
N LYS A 148 3.81 13.46 4.53
CA LYS A 148 4.88 12.52 4.85
C LYS A 148 5.30 11.76 3.60
N VAL A 149 6.60 11.71 3.36
CA VAL A 149 7.20 10.87 2.31
C VAL A 149 7.52 9.49 2.89
N PHE A 150 7.39 8.45 2.09
CA PHE A 150 7.76 7.08 2.44
C PHE A 150 8.41 6.35 1.27
N THR A 151 9.24 5.36 1.58
CA THR A 151 9.90 4.48 0.61
C THR A 151 9.33 3.08 0.77
N LEU A 152 9.03 2.42 -0.35
CA LEU A 152 8.61 1.02 -0.37
C LEU A 152 9.86 0.14 -0.38
N SER A 153 10.56 0.11 -1.51
CA SER A 153 11.84 -0.55 -1.71
C SER A 153 12.56 0.17 -2.86
N THR A 154 13.88 -0.03 -2.97
CA THR A 154 14.72 0.61 -3.98
C THR A 154 14.86 -0.25 -5.23
#